data_AF-A0A1T5DVN0-F1
#
_entry.id   AF-A0A1T5DVN0-F1
#
_cell.length_a   1.000
_cell.length_b   1.000
_cell.length_c   1.000
_cell.angle_alpha   90.00
_cell.angle_beta   90.00
_cell.angle_gamma   90.00
#
_symmetry.space_group_name_H-M   'P 1'
#
loop_
_entity.id
_entity.type
_entity.pdbx_description
1 polymer ?
#
loop_
_entity_poly.entity_id
_entity_poly.type
_entity_poly.pdbx_seq_one_letter_code
_entity_poly.pdbx_strand_id
1 'polypeptide(L)'
;MNKHLLLTVVSILFMGAAFSQQKVKDGTVQGNTFPNGNAILELESANKGLLHTRVMLTSSTEATPLSQHVEGMMVYNTATVNDVVPGIYYNDGARWVLAGAVTQGANNISYNPVSYEITYVDDQGDTQVINLREIVRTNETVTTLVDNEDGSFTYTNEAGEAVTFDANTTTMIDNGDGTYTFTNANGDAITVDVPASVVENITNEGEIFNAIENLIKNIGGNVYYDGDQFTYVDGNGDTQTINFEELVQANETVTALVDNTDGTYTYYNESEMDDDGNPIPGTGVTIDVPADVISNFEEIISNETVLNELIEQLTNTTVGGNVYYDGNQFTYVDGDGNTQTINFEELVQANETVTTLVDNEDGTYTYTSEDGTETIVDVPASVVNQFEEVVNGGPV
;
A
#
# COMPACT_ATOMS: atom_id res chain seq x y z
N MET A 1 24.84 95.11 105.51
CA MET A 1 25.42 94.09 104.62
C MET A 1 26.28 93.17 105.47
N ASN A 2 25.92 91.87 105.62
CA ASN A 2 26.84 90.81 106.08
C ASN A 2 26.27 89.43 105.70
N LYS A 3 26.40 89.11 104.40
CA LYS A 3 26.84 87.86 103.75
C LYS A 3 26.48 86.45 104.29
N HIS A 4 25.71 86.26 105.35
CA HIS A 4 25.27 84.93 105.79
C HIS A 4 23.82 84.58 105.42
N LEU A 5 23.12 85.51 104.75
CA LEU A 5 21.84 85.31 104.04
C LEU A 5 21.94 84.26 102.91
N LEU A 6 23.15 83.79 102.56
CA LEU A 6 23.37 82.82 101.48
C LEU A 6 23.30 81.36 101.95
N LEU A 7 23.49 81.07 103.24
CA LEU A 7 23.31 79.72 103.79
C LEU A 7 21.88 79.49 104.31
N THR A 8 20.98 80.40 103.96
CA THR A 8 19.53 80.25 104.07
C THR A 8 18.92 79.69 102.77
N VAL A 9 19.71 79.43 101.72
CA VAL A 9 19.14 79.09 100.39
C VAL A 9 19.47 77.68 99.89
N VAL A 10 20.45 76.96 100.47
CA VAL A 10 20.83 75.62 99.95
C VAL A 10 20.25 74.45 100.77
N SER A 11 19.79 74.65 102.00
CA SER A 11 19.13 73.58 102.79
C SER A 11 17.59 73.57 102.72
N ILE A 12 16.97 74.51 102.00
CA ILE A 12 15.50 74.59 101.83
C ILE A 12 15.12 74.07 100.43
N LEU A 13 15.80 73.03 99.93
CA LEU A 13 15.40 72.34 98.72
C LEU A 13 15.14 70.86 99.03
N PHE A 14 13.90 70.45 98.79
CA PHE A 14 13.35 69.09 98.83
C PHE A 14 12.93 68.52 100.20
N MET A 15 11.83 69.06 100.73
CA MET A 15 10.86 68.26 101.50
C MET A 15 9.63 68.00 100.62
N GLY A 16 9.85 67.37 99.46
CA GLY A 16 8.77 66.81 98.65
C GLY A 16 8.43 65.43 99.18
N ALA A 17 7.15 65.15 99.46
CA ALA A 17 6.71 63.80 99.74
C ALA A 17 6.99 62.92 98.50
N ALA A 18 8.02 62.08 98.58
CA ALA A 18 8.29 61.09 97.55
C ALA A 18 7.29 59.94 97.73
N PHE A 19 6.32 59.82 96.84
CA PHE A 19 5.52 58.60 96.73
C PHE A 19 6.40 57.52 96.08
N SER A 20 6.93 56.60 96.88
CA SER A 20 7.73 55.47 96.38
C SER A 20 6.85 54.24 96.20
N GLN A 21 6.99 53.55 95.07
CA GLN A 21 6.50 52.18 94.92
C GLN A 21 7.25 51.28 95.92
N GLN A 22 6.54 50.30 96.50
CA GLN A 22 7.09 49.41 97.53
C GLN A 22 7.27 48.01 96.94
N LYS A 23 8.52 47.53 96.81
CA LYS A 23 8.81 46.11 96.59
C LYS A 23 9.27 45.49 97.90
N VAL A 24 8.52 44.52 98.40
CA VAL A 24 8.89 43.72 99.57
C VAL A 24 9.44 42.39 99.07
N LYS A 25 10.72 42.13 99.38
CA LYS A 25 11.42 40.90 98.97
C LYS A 25 12.25 40.32 100.11
N ASP A 26 12.50 39.02 100.05
CA ASP A 26 13.34 38.31 101.04
C ASP A 26 14.69 37.82 100.47
N GLY A 27 15.03 38.23 99.25
CA GLY A 27 16.31 37.93 98.60
C GLY A 27 16.41 36.53 97.99
N THR A 28 15.33 35.74 97.99
CA THR A 28 15.33 34.38 97.43
C THR A 28 15.26 34.33 95.90
N VAL A 29 14.84 35.41 95.25
CA VAL A 29 14.81 35.56 93.78
C VAL A 29 15.95 36.50 93.35
N GLN A 30 16.77 36.08 92.38
CA GLN A 30 17.79 36.93 91.76
C GLN A 30 17.23 37.61 90.51
N GLY A 31 17.37 38.94 90.40
CA GLY A 31 16.82 39.70 89.29
C GLY A 31 16.65 41.19 89.58
N ASN A 32 15.82 41.85 88.76
CA ASN A 32 15.60 43.28 88.78
C ASN A 32 15.17 43.80 90.16
N THR A 33 15.93 44.76 90.70
CA THR A 33 15.68 45.37 92.01
C THR A 33 14.66 46.50 91.97
N PHE A 34 14.28 46.97 90.78
CA PHE A 34 13.22 47.96 90.62
C PHE A 34 11.85 47.30 90.78
N PRO A 35 10.91 47.91 91.54
CA PRO A 35 9.51 47.51 91.53
C PRO A 35 8.93 47.54 90.11
N ASN A 36 7.97 46.66 89.84
CA ASN A 36 7.17 46.68 88.64
C ASN A 36 6.49 48.06 88.52
N GLY A 37 6.73 48.78 87.42
CA GLY A 37 6.28 50.16 87.24
C GLY A 37 4.76 50.36 87.33
N ASN A 38 3.98 49.28 87.19
CA ASN A 38 2.52 49.28 87.31
C ASN A 38 2.00 48.84 88.69
N ALA A 39 2.89 48.54 89.65
CA ALA A 39 2.51 48.07 90.98
C ALA A 39 2.83 49.11 92.06
N ILE A 40 1.85 49.42 92.92
CA ILE A 40 2.11 50.18 94.15
C ILE A 40 2.80 49.29 95.19
N LEU A 41 2.44 48.00 95.25
CA LEU A 41 3.04 46.96 96.08
C LEU A 41 3.40 45.74 95.23
N GLU A 42 4.67 45.33 95.27
CA GLU A 42 5.14 44.06 94.71
C GLU A 42 5.67 43.18 95.84
N LEU A 43 5.25 41.91 95.87
CA LEU A 43 5.73 40.90 96.81
C LEU A 43 6.55 39.86 96.03
N GLU A 44 7.86 39.79 96.27
CA GLU A 44 8.76 38.87 95.57
C GLU A 44 9.42 37.90 96.55
N SER A 45 9.10 36.62 96.42
CA SER A 45 9.78 35.52 97.11
C SER A 45 9.63 34.25 96.28
N ALA A 46 10.65 33.41 96.26
CA ALA A 46 10.58 32.09 95.62
C ALA A 46 9.77 31.09 96.46
N ASN A 47 9.62 31.35 97.77
CA ASN A 47 9.14 30.36 98.73
C ASN A 47 8.10 30.91 99.73
N LYS A 48 7.65 32.16 99.58
CA LYS A 48 6.61 32.78 100.42
C LYS A 48 5.53 33.40 99.55
N GLY A 49 4.29 33.37 100.02
CA GLY A 49 3.15 34.00 99.37
C GLY A 49 2.53 35.12 100.21
N LEU A 50 1.50 35.76 99.65
CA LEU A 50 0.63 36.67 100.39
C LEU A 50 -0.34 35.87 101.26
N LEU A 51 -0.21 36.02 102.58
CA LEU A 51 -1.26 35.56 103.49
C LEU A 51 -2.35 36.62 103.62
N HIS A 52 -3.47 36.40 102.93
CA HIS A 52 -4.63 37.30 102.98
C HIS A 52 -5.19 37.44 104.40
N THR A 53 -5.76 38.60 104.70
CA THR A 53 -6.49 38.83 105.95
C THR A 53 -7.61 37.82 106.07
N ARG A 54 -7.61 37.06 107.17
CA ARG A 54 -8.66 36.07 107.44
C ARG A 54 -9.85 36.75 108.09
N VAL A 55 -11.02 36.57 107.48
CA VAL A 55 -12.28 37.11 107.97
C VAL A 55 -13.34 36.03 107.98
N MET A 56 -14.37 36.20 108.81
CA MET A 56 -15.55 35.34 108.79
C MET A 56 -16.66 36.08 108.04
N LEU A 57 -16.84 35.79 106.75
CA LEU A 57 -17.95 36.32 105.97
C LEU A 57 -19.26 35.65 106.41
N THR A 58 -20.36 36.39 106.32
CA THR A 58 -21.70 35.89 106.71
C THR A 58 -22.58 35.57 105.51
N SER A 59 -22.43 36.27 104.39
CA SER A 59 -22.96 35.93 103.06
C SER A 59 -22.15 36.68 102.00
N SER A 60 -22.36 36.37 100.71
CA SER A 60 -21.69 37.12 99.64
C SER A 60 -22.19 38.57 99.55
N THR A 61 -23.45 38.84 99.88
CA THR A 61 -24.10 40.14 99.69
C THR A 61 -23.93 41.12 100.85
N GLU A 62 -23.42 40.67 101.99
CA GLU A 62 -23.20 41.50 103.16
C GLU A 62 -21.74 41.93 103.28
N ALA A 63 -21.50 43.20 103.58
CA ALA A 63 -20.14 43.73 103.77
C ALA A 63 -19.44 43.16 105.01
N THR A 64 -20.22 42.68 105.98
CA THR A 64 -19.77 42.14 107.27
C THR A 64 -18.69 41.06 107.07
N PRO A 65 -17.55 41.14 107.80
CA PRO A 65 -17.29 41.96 108.99
C PRO A 65 -16.74 43.37 108.70
N LEU A 66 -16.63 43.76 107.43
CA LEU A 66 -16.27 45.14 107.06
C LEU A 66 -17.50 46.04 107.13
N SER A 67 -17.28 47.35 107.30
CA SER A 67 -18.37 48.33 107.40
C SER A 67 -19.02 48.69 106.05
N GLN A 68 -18.35 48.37 104.93
CA GLN A 68 -18.86 48.56 103.57
C GLN A 68 -18.11 47.66 102.57
N HIS A 69 -18.72 47.39 101.42
CA HIS A 69 -18.06 46.78 100.29
C HIS A 69 -17.05 47.75 99.66
N VAL A 70 -15.86 47.25 99.32
CA VAL A 70 -14.78 48.04 98.72
C VAL A 70 -14.26 47.24 97.53
N GLU A 71 -14.55 47.73 96.33
CA GLU A 71 -14.14 47.07 95.09
C GLU A 71 -12.64 46.77 95.07
N GLY A 72 -12.27 45.56 94.64
CA GLY A 72 -10.89 45.08 94.60
C GLY A 72 -10.34 44.58 95.94
N MET A 73 -11.06 44.75 97.05
CA MET A 73 -10.66 44.21 98.35
C MET A 73 -10.59 42.69 98.31
N MET A 74 -9.49 42.09 98.78
CA MET A 74 -9.30 40.64 98.84
C MET A 74 -9.12 40.14 100.27
N VAL A 75 -9.84 39.07 100.61
CA VAL A 75 -9.80 38.43 101.93
C VAL A 75 -9.83 36.91 101.79
N TYR A 76 -9.36 36.21 102.82
CA TYR A 76 -9.60 34.77 102.94
C TYR A 76 -10.77 34.55 103.90
N ASN A 77 -11.91 34.07 103.38
CA ASN A 77 -13.03 33.68 104.21
C ASN A 77 -12.70 32.38 104.94
N THR A 78 -12.98 32.30 106.23
CA THR A 78 -12.82 31.09 107.03
C THR A 78 -14.15 30.44 107.44
N ALA A 79 -15.27 31.08 107.15
CA ALA A 79 -16.59 30.62 107.57
C ALA A 79 -17.30 29.81 106.46
N THR A 80 -18.10 28.83 106.87
CA THR A 80 -19.10 28.18 106.00
C THR A 80 -20.47 28.62 106.50
N VAL A 81 -21.01 29.69 105.93
CA VAL A 81 -22.27 30.30 106.36
C VAL A 81 -23.01 30.82 105.14
N ASN A 82 -24.32 30.54 105.04
CA ASN A 82 -25.12 30.85 103.86
C ASN A 82 -24.46 30.37 102.56
N ASP A 83 -24.17 31.28 101.64
CA ASP A 83 -23.59 31.04 100.32
C ASP A 83 -22.07 31.16 100.29
N VAL A 84 -21.42 31.51 101.41
CA VAL A 84 -19.95 31.60 101.48
C VAL A 84 -19.35 30.35 102.10
N VAL A 85 -18.28 29.88 101.46
CA VAL A 85 -17.42 28.77 101.91
C VAL A 85 -15.98 29.26 102.12
N PRO A 86 -15.13 28.54 102.87
CA PRO A 86 -13.74 28.92 103.05
C PRO A 86 -13.00 29.03 101.70
N GLY A 87 -12.33 30.16 101.47
CA GLY A 87 -11.70 30.45 100.18
C GLY A 87 -11.25 31.90 100.04
N ILE A 88 -10.57 32.22 98.95
CA ILE A 88 -10.18 33.60 98.63
C ILE A 88 -11.38 34.29 97.98
N TYR A 89 -11.79 35.42 98.54
CA TYR A 89 -12.83 36.27 97.96
C TYR A 89 -12.23 37.61 97.57
N TYR A 90 -12.65 38.13 96.42
CA TYR A 90 -12.51 39.54 96.10
C TYR A 90 -13.86 40.22 96.15
N ASN A 91 -13.88 41.51 96.46
CA ASN A 91 -15.10 42.30 96.45
C ASN A 91 -15.24 43.03 95.11
N ASP A 92 -16.42 42.98 94.51
CA ASP A 92 -16.72 43.65 93.23
C ASP A 92 -17.32 45.07 93.40
N GLY A 93 -17.32 45.60 94.63
CA GLY A 93 -17.96 46.87 95.00
C GLY A 93 -19.38 46.71 95.53
N ALA A 94 -20.02 45.56 95.30
CA ALA A 94 -21.39 45.28 95.75
C ALA A 94 -21.52 43.98 96.56
N ARG A 95 -20.61 43.02 96.40
CA ARG A 95 -20.63 41.70 97.04
C ARG A 95 -19.26 41.02 97.02
N TRP A 96 -19.11 39.94 97.78
CA TRP A 96 -17.95 39.05 97.80
C TRP A 96 -18.07 37.97 96.73
N VAL A 97 -17.07 37.86 95.85
CA VAL A 97 -16.98 36.84 94.79
C VAL A 97 -15.86 35.87 95.12
N LEU A 98 -16.17 34.56 95.16
CA LEU A 98 -15.19 33.50 95.37
C LEU A 98 -14.25 33.44 94.16
N ALA A 99 -12.96 33.67 94.40
CA ALA A 99 -11.93 33.53 93.38
C ALA A 99 -11.69 32.04 93.09
N GLY A 100 -12.16 31.55 91.94
CA GLY A 100 -11.88 30.20 91.44
C GLY A 100 -13.05 29.23 91.35
N ALA A 101 -14.30 29.65 91.56
CA ALA A 101 -15.47 28.80 91.33
C ALA A 101 -16.29 29.30 90.13
N VAL A 102 -16.47 28.44 89.11
CA VAL A 102 -17.57 28.53 88.15
C VAL A 102 -18.46 27.32 88.40
N THR A 103 -19.60 27.56 89.03
CA THR A 103 -20.66 26.57 89.23
C THR A 103 -21.57 26.58 87.99
N GLN A 104 -21.40 25.56 87.15
CA GLN A 104 -22.30 25.08 86.06
C GLN A 104 -21.91 25.44 84.61
N GLY A 105 -21.37 24.46 83.88
CA GLY A 105 -21.11 24.46 82.43
C GLY A 105 -20.06 23.39 82.05
N ALA A 106 -20.29 22.59 81.01
CA ALA A 106 -19.34 21.58 80.52
C ALA A 106 -18.05 22.26 80.04
N ASN A 107 -16.97 22.17 80.82
CA ASN A 107 -15.75 22.96 80.62
C ASN A 107 -14.69 22.30 79.71
N ASN A 108 -15.01 21.19 79.03
CA ASN A 108 -13.99 20.39 78.33
C ASN A 108 -14.49 19.75 77.03
N ILE A 109 -15.23 20.48 76.17
CA ILE A 109 -15.46 20.00 74.80
C ILE A 109 -14.13 20.04 74.05
N SER A 110 -13.60 18.87 73.69
CA SER A 110 -12.38 18.71 72.90
C SER A 110 -12.71 17.97 71.61
N TYR A 111 -12.17 18.43 70.49
CA TYR A 111 -12.27 17.73 69.21
C TYR A 111 -10.90 17.18 68.83
N ASN A 112 -10.82 15.87 68.57
CA ASN A 112 -9.63 15.22 68.04
C ASN A 112 -9.76 15.07 66.51
N PRO A 113 -9.01 15.84 65.70
CA PRO A 113 -9.10 15.78 64.24
C PRO A 113 -8.52 14.49 63.62
N VAL A 114 -7.80 13.67 64.39
CA VAL A 114 -7.23 12.39 63.91
C VAL A 114 -8.24 11.26 64.10
N SER A 115 -8.88 11.17 65.26
CA SER A 115 -9.91 10.16 65.54
C SER A 115 -11.32 10.60 65.14
N TYR A 116 -11.54 11.89 64.84
CA TYR A 116 -12.84 12.50 64.52
C TYR A 116 -13.84 12.36 65.66
N GLU A 117 -13.35 12.48 66.90
CA GLU A 117 -14.15 12.34 68.10
C GLU A 117 -14.28 13.67 68.83
N ILE A 118 -15.50 13.96 69.29
CA ILE A 118 -15.76 15.03 70.25
C ILE A 118 -15.85 14.38 71.63
N THR A 119 -15.05 14.86 72.58
CA THR A 119 -15.13 14.43 73.97
C THR A 119 -15.57 15.57 74.86
N TYR A 120 -16.39 15.28 75.86
CA TYR A 120 -16.78 16.24 76.89
C TYR A 120 -16.98 15.54 78.23
N VAL A 121 -16.89 16.30 79.32
CA VAL A 121 -17.23 15.81 80.66
C VAL A 121 -18.66 16.25 80.97
N ASP A 122 -19.53 15.30 81.32
CA ASP A 122 -20.92 15.58 81.66
C ASP A 122 -21.10 16.14 83.09
N ASP A 123 -22.35 16.33 83.50
CA ASP A 123 -22.72 16.86 84.82
C ASP A 123 -22.45 15.89 85.98
N GLN A 124 -22.13 14.63 85.69
CA GLN A 124 -21.75 13.60 86.66
C GLN A 124 -20.22 13.46 86.78
N GLY A 125 -19.47 14.11 85.90
CA GLY A 125 -18.01 14.06 85.85
C GLY A 125 -17.47 12.96 84.93
N ASP A 126 -18.32 12.28 84.16
CA ASP A 126 -17.92 11.21 83.25
C ASP A 126 -17.55 11.75 81.86
N THR A 127 -16.56 11.11 81.21
CA THR A 127 -16.17 11.48 79.85
C THR A 127 -17.07 10.80 78.83
N GLN A 128 -17.76 11.62 78.03
CA GLN A 128 -18.58 11.19 76.91
C GLN A 128 -17.79 11.34 75.61
N VAL A 129 -17.94 10.37 74.70
CA VAL A 129 -17.28 10.36 73.38
C VAL A 129 -18.34 10.30 72.28
N ILE A 130 -18.30 11.26 71.37
CA ILE A 130 -19.12 11.29 70.16
C ILE A 130 -18.21 11.01 68.97
N ASN A 131 -18.37 9.84 68.33
CA ASN A 131 -17.60 9.47 67.16
C ASN A 131 -18.31 9.96 65.88
N LEU A 132 -17.76 10.98 65.24
CA LEU A 132 -18.38 11.59 64.06
C LEU A 132 -18.34 10.69 62.83
N ARG A 133 -17.34 9.79 62.71
CA ARG A 133 -17.29 8.82 61.60
C ARG A 133 -18.43 7.83 61.68
N GLU A 134 -18.72 7.31 62.86
CA GLU A 134 -19.82 6.36 63.03
C GLU A 134 -21.16 7.01 62.75
N ILE A 135 -21.37 8.25 63.22
CA ILE A 135 -22.59 9.01 62.93
C ILE A 135 -22.76 9.22 61.41
N VAL A 136 -21.69 9.60 60.71
CA VAL A 136 -21.74 9.73 59.24
C VAL A 136 -22.07 8.39 58.60
N ARG A 137 -21.37 7.32 58.97
CA ARG A 137 -21.59 5.97 58.41
C ARG A 137 -23.01 5.44 58.64
N THR A 138 -23.64 5.74 59.78
CA THR A 138 -25.02 5.33 60.06
C THR A 138 -26.07 6.17 59.35
N ASN A 139 -25.69 7.35 58.87
CA ASN A 139 -26.60 8.31 58.22
C ASN A 139 -26.30 8.51 56.73
N GLU A 140 -25.25 7.87 56.21
CA GLU A 140 -24.99 7.75 54.79
C GLU A 140 -26.11 6.94 54.12
N THR A 141 -26.54 7.44 52.97
CA THR A 141 -27.53 6.78 52.14
C THR A 141 -26.84 5.79 51.21
N VAL A 142 -27.26 4.53 51.25
CA VAL A 142 -26.67 3.45 50.46
C VAL A 142 -27.34 3.38 49.09
N THR A 143 -26.55 3.39 48.02
CA THR A 143 -27.00 3.05 46.66
C THR A 143 -26.43 1.70 46.25
N THR A 144 -27.08 1.02 45.31
CA THR A 144 -26.60 -0.28 44.80
C THR A 144 -26.63 -0.32 43.28
N LEU A 145 -25.70 -1.10 42.71
CA LEU A 145 -25.68 -1.47 41.30
C LEU A 145 -25.57 -2.99 41.22
N VAL A 146 -26.54 -3.62 40.57
CA VAL A 146 -26.64 -5.07 40.43
C VAL A 146 -26.51 -5.42 38.95
N ASP A 147 -25.62 -6.37 38.64
CA ASP A 147 -25.55 -7.05 37.34
C ASP A 147 -26.60 -8.16 37.31
N ASN A 148 -27.47 -8.19 36.29
CA ASN A 148 -28.54 -9.17 36.17
C ASN A 148 -28.13 -10.43 35.37
N GLU A 149 -26.86 -10.54 34.96
CA GLU A 149 -26.29 -11.66 34.20
C GLU A 149 -26.89 -11.88 32.79
N ASP A 150 -27.82 -11.01 32.36
CA ASP A 150 -28.40 -10.97 31.01
C ASP A 150 -27.90 -9.78 30.17
N GLY A 151 -26.93 -9.03 30.70
CA GLY A 151 -26.38 -7.80 30.11
C GLY A 151 -27.15 -6.53 30.47
N SER A 152 -28.18 -6.62 31.33
CA SER A 152 -28.80 -5.45 31.94
C SER A 152 -28.28 -5.19 33.35
N PHE A 153 -28.29 -3.92 33.77
CA PHE A 153 -27.91 -3.48 35.11
C PHE A 153 -29.06 -2.78 35.81
N THR A 154 -29.19 -3.00 37.12
CA THR A 154 -30.19 -2.34 37.96
C THR A 154 -29.49 -1.44 38.97
N TYR A 155 -29.68 -0.13 38.83
CA TYR A 155 -29.26 0.88 39.81
C TYR A 155 -30.41 1.18 40.77
N THR A 156 -30.17 1.10 42.08
CA THR A 156 -31.13 1.49 43.13
C THR A 156 -30.62 2.73 43.85
N ASN A 157 -31.40 3.81 43.82
CA ASN A 157 -31.07 5.06 44.49
C ASN A 157 -31.32 5.00 46.01
N GLU A 158 -30.98 6.08 46.70
CA GLU A 158 -31.10 6.26 48.15
C GLU A 158 -32.55 6.17 48.66
N ALA A 159 -33.53 6.41 47.80
CA ALA A 159 -34.96 6.30 48.11
C ALA A 159 -35.51 4.89 47.88
N GLY A 160 -34.68 3.95 47.41
CA GLY A 160 -35.09 2.60 47.03
C GLY A 160 -35.74 2.50 45.65
N GLU A 161 -35.70 3.56 44.84
CA GLU A 161 -36.20 3.54 43.48
C GLU A 161 -35.15 2.89 42.56
N ALA A 162 -35.58 1.85 41.86
CA ALA A 162 -34.73 1.11 40.94
C ALA A 162 -34.93 1.55 39.49
N VAL A 163 -33.83 1.68 38.75
CA VAL A 163 -33.81 1.87 37.30
C VAL A 163 -32.98 0.76 36.69
N THR A 164 -33.61 -0.02 35.81
CA THR A 164 -32.93 -1.04 35.00
C THR A 164 -32.61 -0.46 33.63
N PHE A 165 -31.37 -0.65 33.17
CA PHE A 165 -30.94 -0.28 31.82
C PHE A 165 -30.21 -1.46 31.18
N ASP A 166 -30.52 -1.71 29.91
CA ASP A 166 -29.88 -2.75 29.12
C ASP A 166 -28.57 -2.23 28.51
N ALA A 167 -27.46 -2.92 28.76
CA ALA A 167 -26.18 -2.59 28.15
C ALA A 167 -25.98 -3.30 26.79
N ASN A 168 -26.82 -4.27 26.44
CA ASN A 168 -26.81 -4.93 25.13
C ASN A 168 -27.51 -4.05 24.10
N THR A 169 -26.77 -3.09 23.57
CA THR A 169 -27.33 -2.16 22.59
C THR A 169 -27.37 -2.69 21.16
N THR A 170 -26.86 -3.90 20.93
CA THR A 170 -26.71 -4.46 19.59
C THR A 170 -27.78 -5.52 19.33
N THR A 171 -28.56 -5.33 18.27
CA THR A 171 -29.51 -6.34 17.77
C THR A 171 -28.96 -7.02 16.53
N MET A 172 -29.37 -8.26 16.29
CA MET A 172 -29.03 -9.03 15.09
C MET A 172 -30.32 -9.50 14.41
N ILE A 173 -30.40 -9.31 13.10
CA ILE A 173 -31.51 -9.76 12.25
C ILE A 173 -30.95 -10.72 11.21
N ASP A 174 -31.52 -11.92 11.13
CA ASP A 174 -31.37 -12.84 10.00
C ASP A 174 -32.35 -12.42 8.90
N ASN A 175 -31.83 -12.02 7.74
CA ASN A 175 -32.64 -11.54 6.62
C ASN A 175 -33.26 -12.68 5.78
N GLY A 176 -32.93 -13.95 6.07
CA GLY A 176 -33.48 -15.12 5.40
C GLY A 176 -32.85 -15.43 4.03
N ASP A 177 -31.91 -14.60 3.57
CA ASP A 177 -31.13 -14.78 2.34
C ASP A 177 -29.65 -15.13 2.62
N GLY A 178 -29.31 -15.39 3.88
CA GLY A 178 -27.94 -15.64 4.33
C GLY A 178 -27.15 -14.38 4.68
N THR A 179 -27.77 -13.20 4.59
CA THR A 179 -27.22 -11.96 5.14
C THR A 179 -27.72 -11.71 6.55
N TYR A 180 -26.86 -11.11 7.38
CA TYR A 180 -27.16 -10.77 8.78
C TYR A 180 -26.93 -9.29 9.02
N THR A 181 -27.93 -8.60 9.55
CA THR A 181 -27.82 -7.18 9.88
C THR A 181 -27.65 -6.99 11.39
N PHE A 182 -26.56 -6.34 11.79
CA PHE A 182 -26.26 -5.96 13.16
C PHE A 182 -26.52 -4.47 13.32
N THR A 183 -27.35 -4.07 14.29
CA THR A 183 -27.68 -2.65 14.54
C THR A 183 -27.31 -2.26 15.96
N ASN A 184 -26.52 -1.18 16.10
CA ASN A 184 -26.08 -0.66 17.41
C ASN A 184 -27.13 0.28 18.06
N ALA A 185 -26.84 0.77 19.27
CA ALA A 185 -27.70 1.70 20.03
C ALA A 185 -28.05 2.99 19.27
N ASN A 186 -27.12 3.46 18.43
CA ASN A 186 -27.25 4.71 17.69
C ASN A 186 -28.08 4.54 16.41
N GLY A 187 -28.47 3.30 16.08
CA GLY A 187 -29.17 2.96 14.85
C GLY A 187 -28.23 2.72 13.66
N ASP A 188 -26.91 2.72 13.85
CA ASP A 188 -25.97 2.35 12.78
C ASP A 188 -26.06 0.85 12.55
N ALA A 189 -26.16 0.45 11.28
CA ALA A 189 -26.28 -0.94 10.88
C ALA A 189 -25.11 -1.38 10.01
N ILE A 190 -24.64 -2.60 10.24
CA ILE A 190 -23.68 -3.30 9.38
C ILE A 190 -24.37 -4.58 8.90
N THR A 191 -24.25 -4.86 7.60
CA THR A 191 -24.73 -6.13 7.03
C THR A 191 -23.55 -7.00 6.67
N VAL A 192 -23.59 -8.25 7.14
CA VAL A 192 -22.64 -9.30 6.81
C VAL A 192 -23.30 -10.20 5.78
N ASP A 193 -22.73 -10.27 4.57
CA ASP A 193 -23.21 -11.12 3.49
C ASP A 193 -22.33 -12.37 3.38
N VAL A 194 -22.82 -13.47 3.95
CA VAL A 194 -22.09 -14.74 3.95
C VAL A 194 -22.04 -15.36 2.55
N PRO A 195 -23.15 -15.47 1.78
CA PRO A 195 -23.11 -15.97 0.41
C PRO A 195 -22.15 -15.20 -0.49
N ALA A 196 -22.17 -13.86 -0.48
CA ALA A 196 -21.27 -13.07 -1.31
C ALA A 196 -19.80 -13.30 -0.93
N SER A 197 -19.48 -13.39 0.37
CA SER A 197 -18.13 -13.67 0.84
C SER A 197 -17.62 -15.06 0.41
N VAL A 198 -18.51 -16.06 0.39
CA VAL A 198 -18.18 -17.40 -0.12
C VAL A 198 -17.94 -17.36 -1.63
N VAL A 199 -18.79 -16.68 -2.39
CA VAL A 199 -18.59 -16.52 -3.84
C VAL A 199 -17.27 -15.82 -4.13
N GLU A 200 -16.94 -14.75 -3.41
CA GLU A 200 -15.66 -14.04 -3.55
C GLU A 200 -14.46 -14.95 -3.31
N ASN A 201 -14.50 -15.78 -2.27
CA ASN A 201 -13.44 -16.75 -1.96
C ASN A 201 -13.28 -17.84 -3.04
N ILE A 202 -14.34 -18.12 -3.81
CA ILE A 202 -14.29 -19.09 -4.91
C ILE A 202 -13.79 -18.41 -6.20
N THR A 203 -14.23 -17.19 -6.52
CA THR A 203 -13.91 -16.56 -7.81
C THR A 203 -12.56 -15.85 -7.84
N ASN A 204 -12.06 -15.38 -6.69
CA ASN A 204 -10.83 -14.57 -6.60
C ASN A 204 -9.66 -15.37 -6.03
N GLU A 205 -9.60 -16.67 -6.28
CA GLU A 205 -8.48 -17.53 -5.84
C GLU A 205 -8.24 -17.52 -4.31
N GLY A 206 -9.32 -17.37 -3.53
CA GLY A 206 -9.28 -17.38 -2.06
C GLY A 206 -9.03 -18.78 -1.46
N GLU A 207 -9.15 -18.91 -0.14
CA GLU A 207 -8.87 -20.19 0.56
C GLU A 207 -9.76 -21.34 0.06
N ILE A 208 -11.04 -21.05 -0.23
CA ILE A 208 -11.98 -22.05 -0.74
C ILE A 208 -11.59 -22.49 -2.15
N PHE A 209 -11.20 -21.56 -3.03
CA PHE A 209 -10.69 -21.90 -4.36
C PHE A 209 -9.46 -22.82 -4.26
N ASN A 210 -8.47 -22.45 -3.44
CA ASN A 210 -7.27 -23.24 -3.24
C ASN A 210 -7.56 -24.64 -2.68
N ALA A 211 -8.52 -24.75 -1.76
CA ALA A 211 -8.96 -26.04 -1.23
C ALA A 211 -9.61 -26.92 -2.31
N ILE A 212 -10.48 -26.35 -3.15
CA ILE A 212 -11.13 -27.06 -4.26
C ILE A 212 -10.09 -27.47 -5.31
N GLU A 213 -9.18 -26.56 -5.67
CA GLU A 213 -8.13 -26.82 -6.64
C GLU A 213 -7.23 -27.97 -6.18
N ASN A 214 -6.79 -27.95 -4.93
CA ASN A 214 -6.01 -29.04 -4.33
C ASN A 214 -6.79 -30.35 -4.27
N LEU A 215 -8.09 -30.31 -3.97
CA LEU A 215 -8.92 -31.51 -4.00
C LEU A 215 -8.94 -32.12 -5.41
N ILE A 216 -9.14 -31.30 -6.45
CA ILE A 216 -9.20 -31.74 -7.84
C ILE A 216 -7.86 -32.30 -8.31
N LYS A 217 -6.74 -31.63 -7.96
CA LYS A 217 -5.37 -32.06 -8.28
C LYS A 217 -5.04 -33.43 -7.71
N ASN A 218 -5.54 -33.75 -6.53
CA ASN A 218 -5.22 -35.00 -5.83
C ASN A 218 -6.17 -36.16 -6.17
N ILE A 219 -7.18 -35.94 -7.01
CA ILE A 219 -8.06 -37.01 -7.49
C ILE A 219 -7.43 -37.65 -8.74
N GLY A 220 -7.17 -38.96 -8.65
CA GLY A 220 -6.60 -39.73 -9.75
C GLY A 220 -7.41 -39.62 -11.04
N GLY A 221 -6.71 -39.48 -12.17
CA GLY A 221 -7.30 -39.39 -13.51
C GLY A 221 -7.69 -37.97 -13.97
N ASN A 222 -7.71 -36.97 -13.08
CA ASN A 222 -7.95 -35.59 -13.48
C ASN A 222 -6.69 -35.00 -14.14
N VAL A 223 -6.88 -34.32 -15.28
CA VAL A 223 -5.81 -33.58 -15.95
C VAL A 223 -5.81 -32.14 -15.47
N TYR A 224 -4.66 -31.68 -15.01
CA TYR A 224 -4.39 -30.32 -14.57
C TYR A 224 -3.40 -29.64 -15.51
N TYR A 225 -3.59 -28.36 -15.77
CA TYR A 225 -2.69 -27.53 -16.58
C TYR A 225 -2.25 -26.33 -15.75
N ASP A 226 -0.95 -26.15 -15.58
CA ASP A 226 -0.36 -25.07 -14.77
C ASP A 226 0.04 -23.82 -15.58
N GLY A 227 -0.20 -23.83 -16.90
CA GLY A 227 0.27 -22.80 -17.83
C GLY A 227 1.48 -23.23 -18.66
N ASP A 228 2.21 -24.26 -18.23
CA ASP A 228 3.39 -24.78 -18.95
C ASP A 228 3.17 -26.22 -19.39
N GLN A 229 2.64 -27.08 -18.52
CA GLN A 229 2.52 -28.52 -18.75
C GLN A 229 1.19 -29.09 -18.26
N PHE A 230 0.74 -30.15 -18.94
CA PHE A 230 -0.41 -30.95 -18.50
C PHE A 230 0.08 -32.08 -17.60
N THR A 231 -0.52 -32.25 -16.43
CA THR A 231 -0.22 -33.33 -15.47
C THR A 231 -1.49 -34.06 -15.03
N TYR A 232 -1.36 -35.28 -14.52
CA TYR A 232 -2.45 -36.01 -13.87
C TYR A 232 -1.91 -36.86 -12.72
N VAL A 233 -2.76 -37.22 -11.77
CA VAL A 233 -2.40 -38.18 -10.71
C VAL A 233 -2.79 -39.59 -11.14
N ASP A 234 -1.85 -40.53 -11.07
CA ASP A 234 -2.09 -41.92 -11.44
C ASP A 234 -2.78 -42.74 -10.32
N GLY A 235 -3.01 -44.04 -10.58
CA GLY A 235 -3.66 -44.94 -9.63
C GLY A 235 -2.86 -45.23 -8.34
N ASN A 236 -1.59 -44.83 -8.29
CA ASN A 236 -0.72 -44.96 -7.12
C ASN A 236 -0.63 -43.65 -6.31
N GLY A 237 -1.21 -42.55 -6.83
CA GLY A 237 -1.15 -41.23 -6.21
C GLY A 237 0.04 -40.38 -6.66
N ASP A 238 0.79 -40.83 -7.68
CA ASP A 238 1.94 -40.10 -8.21
C ASP A 238 1.51 -39.13 -9.33
N THR A 239 2.12 -37.95 -9.38
CA THR A 239 1.90 -36.98 -10.45
C THR A 239 2.70 -37.35 -11.70
N GLN A 240 2.02 -37.50 -12.82
CA GLN A 240 2.57 -37.81 -14.13
C GLN A 240 2.41 -36.62 -15.07
N THR A 241 3.42 -36.35 -15.90
CA THR A 241 3.35 -35.32 -16.95
C THR A 241 2.89 -35.93 -18.27
N ILE A 242 1.98 -35.25 -18.96
CA ILE A 242 1.56 -35.61 -20.32
C ILE A 242 2.52 -34.93 -21.30
N ASN A 243 3.39 -35.73 -21.93
CA ASN A 243 4.34 -35.27 -22.92
C ASN A 243 3.71 -35.29 -24.32
N PHE A 244 3.18 -34.15 -24.77
CA PHE A 244 2.59 -34.05 -26.11
C PHE A 244 3.63 -34.13 -27.23
N GLU A 245 4.87 -33.71 -27.00
CA GLU A 245 5.93 -33.80 -28.02
C GLU A 245 6.19 -35.28 -28.37
N GLU A 246 6.31 -36.13 -27.36
CA GLU A 246 6.48 -37.57 -27.55
C GLU A 246 5.24 -38.23 -28.19
N LEU A 247 4.03 -37.84 -27.77
CA LEU A 247 2.79 -38.33 -28.38
C LEU A 247 2.66 -37.93 -29.85
N VAL A 248 3.03 -36.69 -30.18
CA VAL A 248 2.98 -36.18 -31.55
C VAL A 248 4.04 -36.88 -32.40
N GLN A 249 5.30 -36.93 -31.95
CA GLN A 249 6.38 -37.62 -32.67
C GLN A 249 6.06 -39.10 -32.91
N ALA A 250 5.46 -39.79 -31.92
CA ALA A 250 5.06 -41.19 -32.07
C ALA A 250 3.90 -41.41 -33.07
N ASN A 251 3.17 -40.36 -33.44
CA ASN A 251 2.03 -40.44 -34.37
C ASN A 251 2.22 -39.54 -35.61
N GLU A 252 3.39 -38.91 -35.77
CA GLU A 252 3.71 -38.13 -36.95
C GLU A 252 3.92 -39.07 -38.14
N THR A 253 3.34 -38.67 -39.27
CA THR A 253 3.41 -39.40 -40.53
C THR A 253 4.71 -39.04 -41.27
N VAL A 254 5.61 -40.01 -41.45
CA VAL A 254 6.86 -39.82 -42.19
C VAL A 254 6.64 -40.15 -43.66
N THR A 255 7.08 -39.28 -44.57
CA THR A 255 7.18 -39.56 -46.01
C THR A 255 8.60 -39.27 -46.49
N ALA A 256 9.02 -39.92 -47.58
CA ALA A 256 10.37 -39.75 -48.11
C ALA A 256 10.39 -39.68 -49.64
N LEU A 257 11.33 -38.92 -50.19
CA LEU A 257 11.68 -38.91 -51.61
C LEU A 257 13.16 -39.25 -51.74
N VAL A 258 13.46 -40.38 -52.38
CA VAL A 258 14.82 -40.92 -52.49
C VAL A 258 15.31 -40.75 -53.93
N ASP A 259 16.49 -40.15 -54.09
CA ASP A 259 17.19 -40.05 -55.38
C ASP A 259 17.92 -41.36 -55.69
N ASN A 260 17.63 -41.98 -56.83
CA ASN A 260 18.25 -43.24 -57.24
C ASN A 260 19.56 -43.05 -58.03
N THR A 261 20.01 -41.80 -58.25
CA THR A 261 21.24 -41.37 -58.94
C THR A 261 21.31 -41.66 -60.45
N ASP A 262 20.26 -42.23 -61.02
CA ASP A 262 20.09 -42.49 -62.46
C ASP A 262 19.08 -41.55 -63.13
N GLY A 263 18.62 -40.53 -62.39
CA GLY A 263 17.57 -39.60 -62.82
C GLY A 263 16.16 -40.04 -62.41
N THR A 264 16.00 -41.24 -61.84
CA THR A 264 14.73 -41.66 -61.22
C THR A 264 14.70 -41.33 -59.72
N TYR A 265 13.50 -41.10 -59.21
CA TYR A 265 13.25 -40.89 -57.78
C TYR A 265 12.25 -41.93 -57.29
N THR A 266 12.33 -42.31 -56.02
CA THR A 266 11.32 -43.17 -55.38
C THR A 266 10.65 -42.43 -54.24
N TYR A 267 9.35 -42.19 -54.37
CA TYR A 267 8.52 -41.60 -53.32
C TYR A 267 7.92 -42.70 -52.43
N TYR A 268 8.00 -42.50 -51.12
CA TYR A 268 7.43 -43.40 -50.11
C TYR A 268 6.41 -42.62 -49.28
N ASN A 269 5.16 -43.06 -49.32
CA ASN A 269 4.11 -42.56 -48.43
C ASN A 269 4.20 -43.24 -47.04
N GLU A 270 3.32 -42.83 -46.13
CA GLU A 270 3.31 -43.29 -44.73
C GLU A 270 3.20 -44.80 -44.58
N SER A 271 2.45 -45.47 -45.47
CA SER A 271 2.27 -46.93 -45.42
C SER A 271 3.48 -47.71 -45.97
N GLU A 272 4.43 -47.00 -46.57
CA GLU A 272 5.62 -47.54 -47.21
C GLU A 272 6.90 -47.23 -46.39
N MET A 273 6.73 -46.76 -45.15
CA MET A 273 7.79 -46.56 -44.16
C MET A 273 7.73 -47.65 -43.09
N ASP A 274 8.87 -48.07 -42.56
CA ASP A 274 8.94 -48.99 -41.41
C ASP A 274 8.75 -48.26 -40.07
N ASP A 275 8.66 -49.03 -38.99
CA ASP A 275 8.46 -48.51 -37.62
C ASP A 275 9.60 -47.58 -37.15
N ASP A 276 10.78 -47.64 -37.80
CA ASP A 276 11.94 -46.78 -37.53
C ASP A 276 11.95 -45.53 -38.44
N GLY A 277 10.93 -45.35 -39.29
CA GLY A 277 10.80 -44.22 -40.21
C GLY A 277 11.67 -44.32 -41.46
N ASN A 278 12.18 -45.50 -41.81
CA ASN A 278 12.97 -45.72 -43.03
C ASN A 278 12.08 -46.22 -44.18
N PRO A 279 12.39 -45.84 -45.44
CA PRO A 279 11.69 -46.37 -46.62
C PRO A 279 11.79 -47.90 -46.73
N ILE A 280 10.66 -48.58 -46.92
CA ILE A 280 10.61 -50.02 -47.17
C ILE A 280 11.04 -50.29 -48.62
N PRO A 281 12.15 -50.99 -48.87
CA PRO A 281 12.65 -51.14 -50.24
C PRO A 281 11.65 -51.85 -51.17
N GLY A 282 11.36 -51.22 -52.32
CA GLY A 282 10.53 -51.81 -53.38
C GLY A 282 9.02 -51.60 -53.25
N THR A 283 8.54 -50.86 -52.23
CA THR A 283 7.11 -50.52 -52.10
C THR A 283 6.76 -49.14 -52.62
N GLY A 284 7.74 -48.23 -52.68
CA GLY A 284 7.52 -46.85 -53.11
C GLY A 284 7.21 -46.71 -54.60
N VAL A 285 6.69 -45.54 -54.96
CA VAL A 285 6.35 -45.17 -56.33
C VAL A 285 7.57 -44.57 -57.01
N THR A 286 8.00 -45.18 -58.13
CA THR A 286 9.09 -44.66 -58.95
C THR A 286 8.59 -43.55 -59.86
N ILE A 287 9.32 -42.42 -59.87
CA ILE A 287 9.17 -41.28 -60.76
C ILE A 287 10.38 -41.29 -61.70
N ASP A 288 10.14 -41.53 -62.99
CA ASP A 288 11.20 -41.62 -64.00
C ASP A 288 11.23 -40.35 -64.85
N VAL A 289 11.97 -39.36 -64.37
CA VAL A 289 12.08 -38.05 -65.04
C VAL A 289 12.64 -38.19 -66.47
N PRO A 290 13.72 -38.98 -66.73
CA PRO A 290 14.18 -39.22 -68.09
C PRO A 290 13.12 -39.81 -69.02
N ALA A 291 12.37 -40.83 -68.58
CA ALA A 291 11.33 -41.44 -69.40
C ALA A 291 10.18 -40.45 -69.67
N ASP A 292 9.79 -39.66 -68.66
CA ASP A 292 8.75 -38.64 -68.82
C ASP A 292 9.17 -37.56 -69.83
N VAL A 293 10.43 -37.12 -69.79
CA VAL A 293 10.98 -36.16 -70.77
C VAL A 293 10.97 -36.75 -72.17
N ILE A 294 11.35 -38.02 -72.33
CA ILE A 294 11.31 -38.71 -73.63
C ILE A 294 9.87 -38.82 -74.14
N SER A 295 8.93 -39.22 -73.27
CA SER A 295 7.53 -39.39 -73.63
C SER A 295 6.88 -38.07 -74.06
N ASN A 296 7.25 -36.97 -73.40
CA ASN A 296 6.68 -35.64 -73.67
C ASN A 296 7.53 -34.81 -74.63
N PHE A 297 8.53 -35.41 -75.28
CA PHE A 297 9.54 -34.67 -76.05
C PHE A 297 8.94 -33.81 -77.17
N GLU A 298 7.92 -34.30 -77.88
CA GLU A 298 7.24 -33.54 -78.93
C GLU A 298 6.56 -32.27 -78.41
N GLU A 299 5.91 -32.35 -77.24
CA GLU A 299 5.31 -31.19 -76.59
C GLU A 299 6.38 -30.21 -76.09
N ILE A 300 7.45 -30.75 -75.50
CA ILE A 300 8.59 -29.97 -75.00
C ILE A 300 9.21 -29.13 -76.12
N ILE A 301 9.51 -29.71 -77.28
CA ILE A 301 10.13 -28.98 -78.41
C ILE A 301 9.14 -28.08 -79.17
N SER A 302 7.84 -28.26 -78.97
CA SER A 302 6.81 -27.38 -79.53
C SER A 302 6.60 -26.12 -78.69
N ASN A 303 7.13 -26.08 -77.47
CA ASN A 303 7.13 -24.89 -76.63
C ASN A 303 8.06 -23.82 -77.23
N GLU A 304 7.54 -22.64 -77.53
CA GLU A 304 8.29 -21.55 -78.19
C GLU A 304 9.56 -21.15 -77.42
N THR A 305 9.53 -21.16 -76.08
CA THR A 305 10.71 -20.83 -75.26
C THR A 305 11.79 -21.90 -75.40
N VAL A 306 11.43 -23.17 -75.28
CA VAL A 306 12.38 -24.30 -75.43
C VAL A 306 12.92 -24.38 -76.85
N LEU A 307 12.06 -24.18 -77.84
CA LEU A 307 12.45 -24.17 -79.26
C LEU A 307 13.44 -23.04 -79.55
N ASN A 308 13.19 -21.82 -79.04
CA ASN A 308 14.10 -20.69 -79.23
C ASN A 308 15.45 -20.93 -78.56
N GLU A 309 15.48 -21.48 -77.34
CA GLU A 309 16.74 -21.86 -76.68
C GLU A 309 17.49 -22.93 -77.48
N LEU A 310 16.79 -23.95 -78.00
CA LEU A 310 17.40 -24.97 -78.85
C LEU A 310 17.97 -24.38 -80.14
N ILE A 311 17.25 -23.46 -80.79
CA ILE A 311 17.73 -22.74 -81.97
C ILE A 311 18.97 -21.92 -81.63
N GLU A 312 18.99 -21.20 -80.50
CA GLU A 312 20.15 -20.43 -80.05
C GLU A 312 21.36 -21.33 -79.83
N GLN A 313 21.20 -22.43 -79.09
CA GLN A 313 22.27 -23.40 -78.84
C GLN A 313 22.79 -24.01 -80.15
N LEU A 314 21.91 -24.37 -81.09
CA LEU A 314 22.29 -24.94 -82.39
C LEU A 314 22.99 -23.92 -83.30
N THR A 315 22.55 -22.66 -83.26
CA THR A 315 23.10 -21.56 -84.07
C THR A 315 24.44 -21.08 -83.53
N ASN A 316 24.65 -21.14 -82.22
CA ASN A 316 25.90 -20.76 -81.55
C ASN A 316 26.87 -21.95 -81.35
N THR A 317 26.64 -23.08 -82.02
CA THR A 317 27.59 -24.18 -81.98
C THR A 317 28.87 -23.84 -82.76
N THR A 318 30.02 -24.20 -82.20
CA THR A 318 31.33 -24.15 -82.88
C THR A 318 31.53 -25.27 -83.90
N VAL A 319 30.51 -26.11 -84.14
CA VAL A 319 30.54 -27.10 -85.22
C VAL A 319 30.13 -26.44 -86.53
N GLY A 320 31.12 -25.92 -87.27
CA GLY A 320 30.88 -25.24 -88.53
C GLY A 320 30.12 -26.10 -89.54
N GLY A 321 29.20 -25.46 -90.29
CA GLY A 321 28.48 -26.09 -91.42
C GLY A 321 26.96 -25.91 -91.45
N ASN A 322 26.33 -25.49 -90.35
CA ASN A 322 24.89 -25.22 -90.34
C ASN A 322 24.59 -23.86 -90.97
N VAL A 323 23.65 -23.83 -91.93
CA VAL A 323 23.15 -22.58 -92.52
C VAL A 323 21.85 -22.20 -91.81
N TYR A 324 21.84 -21.00 -91.24
CA TYR A 324 20.68 -20.40 -90.60
C TYR A 324 20.06 -19.34 -91.52
N TYR A 325 18.73 -19.24 -91.51
CA TYR A 325 17.98 -18.19 -92.20
C TYR A 325 17.08 -17.50 -91.20
N ASP A 326 17.32 -16.22 -90.96
CA ASP A 326 16.57 -15.40 -90.02
C ASP A 326 15.31 -14.75 -90.63
N GLY A 327 14.99 -15.07 -91.89
CA GLY A 327 13.93 -14.42 -92.66
C GLY A 327 14.45 -13.31 -93.59
N ASN A 328 15.67 -12.84 -93.40
CA ASN A 328 16.29 -11.77 -94.20
C ASN A 328 17.56 -12.25 -94.91
N GLN A 329 18.44 -12.96 -94.22
CA GLN A 329 19.75 -13.36 -94.71
C GLN A 329 20.10 -14.80 -94.32
N PHE A 330 20.90 -15.45 -95.16
CA PHE A 330 21.48 -16.74 -94.84
C PHE A 330 22.85 -16.54 -94.18
N THR A 331 23.06 -17.15 -93.03
CA THR A 331 24.34 -17.11 -92.30
C THR A 331 24.82 -18.51 -91.95
N TYR A 332 26.11 -18.66 -91.66
CA TYR A 332 26.68 -19.88 -91.07
C TYR A 332 27.80 -19.53 -90.11
N VAL A 333 28.11 -20.40 -89.15
CA VAL A 333 29.28 -20.23 -88.27
C VAL A 333 30.47 -20.97 -88.88
N ASP A 334 31.60 -20.30 -89.05
CA ASP A 334 32.84 -20.91 -89.56
C ASP A 334 33.57 -21.75 -88.49
N GLY A 335 34.64 -22.44 -88.88
CA GLY A 335 35.43 -23.29 -87.98
C GLY A 335 36.12 -22.56 -86.82
N ASP A 336 36.14 -21.23 -86.85
CA ASP A 336 36.70 -20.37 -85.81
C ASP A 336 35.61 -19.76 -84.92
N GLY A 337 34.33 -20.09 -85.15
CA GLY A 337 33.21 -19.63 -84.36
C GLY A 337 32.62 -18.28 -84.80
N ASN A 338 33.00 -17.74 -85.96
CA ASN A 338 32.47 -16.46 -86.45
C ASN A 338 31.27 -16.67 -87.38
N THR A 339 30.24 -15.84 -87.22
CA THR A 339 29.10 -15.81 -88.14
C THR A 339 29.48 -15.14 -89.47
N GLN A 340 29.33 -15.89 -90.55
CA GLN A 340 29.52 -15.45 -91.93
C GLN A 340 28.17 -15.30 -92.63
N THR A 341 28.04 -14.29 -93.51
CA THR A 341 26.82 -14.07 -94.31
C THR A 341 27.03 -14.58 -95.73
N ILE A 342 26.05 -15.31 -96.26
CA ILE A 342 26.03 -15.77 -97.65
C ILE A 342 25.39 -14.66 -98.50
N ASN A 343 26.22 -13.90 -99.22
CA ASN A 343 25.75 -12.85 -100.12
C ASN A 343 25.46 -13.41 -101.52
N PHE A 344 24.18 -13.65 -101.82
CA PHE A 344 23.77 -14.13 -103.14
C PHE A 344 23.92 -13.09 -104.25
N GLU A 345 23.84 -11.79 -103.95
CA GLU A 345 24.01 -10.75 -104.97
C GLU A 345 25.43 -10.77 -105.53
N GLU A 346 26.43 -10.82 -104.64
CA GLU A 346 27.83 -10.98 -105.04
C GLU A 346 28.06 -12.29 -105.80
N LEU A 347 27.46 -13.40 -105.34
CA LEU A 347 27.60 -14.69 -106.00
C LEU A 347 27.03 -14.67 -107.42
N VAL A 348 25.86 -14.04 -107.61
CA VAL A 348 25.21 -13.93 -108.92
C VAL A 348 26.01 -12.99 -109.82
N GLN A 349 26.39 -11.80 -109.35
CA GLN A 349 27.18 -10.84 -110.14
C GLN A 349 28.54 -11.41 -110.56
N ALA A 350 29.20 -12.18 -109.69
CA ALA A 350 30.48 -12.82 -110.02
C ALA A 350 30.37 -13.89 -111.11
N ASN A 351 29.17 -14.40 -111.40
CA ASN A 351 28.93 -15.49 -112.35
C ASN A 351 27.96 -15.12 -113.48
N GLU A 352 27.49 -13.88 -113.55
CA GLU A 352 26.63 -13.42 -114.64
C GLU A 352 27.46 -13.16 -115.90
N THR A 353 26.92 -13.58 -117.04
CA THR A 353 27.50 -13.36 -118.36
C THR A 353 27.03 -12.04 -118.95
N VAL A 354 27.92 -11.30 -119.61
CA VAL A 354 27.62 -9.96 -120.16
C VAL A 354 27.60 -10.03 -121.69
N THR A 355 26.55 -9.47 -122.32
CA THR A 355 26.50 -9.21 -123.76
C THR A 355 26.70 -7.73 -124.05
N THR A 356 27.21 -7.38 -125.22
CA THR A 356 27.39 -5.98 -125.64
C THR A 356 26.86 -5.73 -127.04
N LEU A 357 26.47 -4.49 -127.32
CA LEU A 357 26.12 -4.02 -128.67
C LEU A 357 26.78 -2.66 -128.88
N VAL A 358 27.72 -2.61 -129.82
CA VAL A 358 28.57 -1.44 -130.09
C VAL A 358 28.24 -0.88 -131.47
N ASP A 359 28.04 0.43 -131.58
CA ASP A 359 27.87 1.14 -132.85
C ASP A 359 29.24 1.32 -133.53
N ASN A 360 29.38 0.90 -134.79
CA ASN A 360 30.63 1.01 -135.53
C ASN A 360 30.76 2.35 -136.30
N GLU A 361 29.80 3.27 -136.15
CA GLU A 361 29.76 4.61 -136.76
C GLU A 361 29.68 4.66 -138.31
N ASP A 362 29.58 3.49 -138.96
CA ASP A 362 29.39 3.34 -140.41
C ASP A 362 28.00 2.84 -140.80
N GLY A 363 27.10 2.74 -139.81
CA GLY A 363 25.76 2.17 -139.95
C GLY A 363 25.68 0.68 -139.61
N THR A 364 26.80 0.04 -139.28
CA THR A 364 26.82 -1.32 -138.74
C THR A 364 26.95 -1.33 -137.22
N TYR A 365 26.45 -2.38 -136.56
CA TYR A 365 26.60 -2.60 -135.11
C TYR A 365 27.26 -3.94 -134.84
N THR A 366 28.20 -3.99 -133.89
CA THR A 366 28.81 -5.24 -133.44
C THR A 366 28.12 -5.70 -132.16
N TYR A 367 27.35 -6.80 -132.24
CA TYR A 367 26.83 -7.50 -131.08
C TYR A 367 27.85 -8.55 -130.62
N THR A 368 28.26 -8.52 -129.35
CA THR A 368 29.10 -9.56 -128.75
C THR A 368 28.24 -10.38 -127.80
N SER A 369 28.10 -11.67 -128.14
CA SER A 369 27.43 -12.70 -127.36
C SER A 369 28.19 -13.04 -126.06
N GLU A 370 27.52 -13.69 -125.09
CA GLU A 370 28.09 -14.11 -123.81
C GLU A 370 29.28 -15.06 -123.95
N ASP A 371 29.35 -15.78 -125.07
CA ASP A 371 30.46 -16.67 -125.43
C ASP A 371 31.60 -15.95 -126.20
N GLY A 372 31.51 -14.63 -126.33
CA GLY A 372 32.47 -13.79 -127.04
C GLY A 372 32.29 -13.75 -128.56
N THR A 373 31.27 -14.42 -129.11
CA THR A 373 31.01 -14.39 -130.55
C THR A 373 30.53 -13.02 -130.99
N GLU A 374 31.25 -12.39 -131.92
CA GLU A 374 30.84 -11.12 -132.52
C GLU A 374 29.98 -11.35 -133.77
N THR A 375 28.84 -10.67 -133.83
CA THR A 375 27.95 -10.65 -134.99
C THR A 375 27.80 -9.20 -135.44
N ILE A 376 28.21 -8.92 -136.67
CA ILE A 376 28.02 -7.60 -137.28
C ILE A 376 26.61 -7.52 -137.87
N VAL A 377 25.81 -6.62 -137.33
CA VAL A 377 24.49 -6.25 -137.85
C VAL A 377 24.68 -5.07 -138.80
N ASP A 378 24.75 -5.36 -140.09
CA ASP A 378 24.85 -4.33 -141.12
C ASP A 378 23.45 -3.87 -141.56
N VAL A 379 23.03 -2.72 -141.04
CA VAL A 379 21.71 -2.15 -141.33
C VAL A 379 21.64 -1.65 -142.78
N PRO A 380 22.60 -0.85 -143.31
CA PRO A 380 22.62 -0.45 -144.71
C PRO A 380 22.53 -1.61 -145.70
N ALA A 381 23.36 -2.65 -145.54
CA ALA A 381 23.37 -3.79 -146.44
C ALA A 381 22.07 -4.60 -146.37
N SER A 382 21.50 -4.75 -145.16
CA SER A 382 20.20 -5.40 -144.99
C SER A 382 19.09 -4.64 -145.72
N VAL A 383 19.08 -3.30 -145.63
CA VAL A 383 18.13 -2.44 -146.35
C VAL A 383 18.31 -2.57 -147.87
N VAL A 384 19.55 -2.59 -148.37
CA VAL A 384 19.84 -2.78 -149.81
C VAL A 384 19.38 -4.14 -150.30
N ASN A 385 19.72 -5.23 -149.61
CA ASN A 385 19.30 -6.59 -149.97
C ASN A 385 17.78 -6.75 -149.97
N GLN A 386 17.09 -6.17 -148.97
CA GLN A 386 15.63 -6.20 -148.93
C GLN A 386 15.02 -5.38 -150.08
N PHE A 387 15.65 -4.28 -150.48
CA PHE A 387 15.24 -3.52 -151.67
C PHE A 387 15.40 -4.33 -152.96
N GLU A 388 16.50 -5.10 -153.09
CA GLU A 388 16.72 -5.99 -154.24
C GLU A 388 15.71 -7.15 -154.31
N GLU A 389 15.37 -7.77 -153.17
CA GLU A 389 14.29 -8.79 -153.10
C GLU A 389 12.92 -8.20 -153.47
N VAL A 390 12.60 -7.00 -153.00
CA VAL A 390 11.32 -6.32 -153.36
C VAL A 390 11.25 -6.03 -154.86
N VAL A 391 12.38 -5.65 -155.49
CA VAL A 391 12.43 -5.34 -156.93
C VAL A 391 12.41 -6.61 -157.79
N ASN A 392 13.05 -7.71 -157.36
CA ASN A 392 13.17 -8.95 -158.14
C ASN A 392 12.17 -10.06 -157.77
N GLY A 393 11.44 -9.94 -156.66
CA GLY A 393 10.42 -10.89 -156.20
C GLY A 393 8.97 -10.45 -156.44
N GLY A 394 8.75 -9.27 -157.05
CA GLY A 394 7.43 -8.83 -157.49
C GLY A 394 6.94 -9.64 -158.72
N PRO A 395 5.64 -9.94 -158.85
CA PRO A 395 5.17 -10.93 -159.81
C PRO A 395 5.32 -10.46 -161.27
N VAL A 396 6.19 -11.14 -162.02
CA VAL A 396 6.11 -11.31 -163.48
C VAL A 396 6.51 -12.72 -163.87
#